data_AF-A0A364N4Q2-F1
#
_entry.id   AF-A0A364N4Q2-F1
#
_cell.length_a   1.000
_cell.length_b   1.000
_cell.length_c   1.000
_cell.angle_alpha   90.00
_cell.angle_beta   90.00
_cell.angle_gamma   90.00
#
_symmetry.space_group_name_H-M   'P 1'
#
loop_
_entity.id
_entity.type
_entity.pdbx_description
1 polymer ?
#
loop_
_entity_poly.entity_id
_entity_poly.type
_entity_poly.pdbx_seq_one_letter_code
_entity_poly.pdbx_strand_id
1 'polypeptide(L)'
;MASVTRILQLPRELRDNIYTHLWEFNENHDPNRDVLYWWDAFNMPWFEKDDDPSKSPWLTTPTMHLRPPHFIDQVFVGPIFAQEVLKSFKDTVGKDLRPVGERYPVAECGIFDGFIEDFVKKDVFGVEMTMEELTRNMDLRVTFQCDVLDDEDAFKDTESKQDLVEEYLSMLENAATALLSITPSDRVITHTEDSQHVEIRPRIIALDINQESNFLGDYFVRILRVVSRIYNGLRSKGFTVKVRYYSEAIKVKTLFEDDVGEWTDADWRGNLTRKNALGASASSSGSHSRAHVWSQLRRHLFEDGSSQASSHSL
;
A
#
# COMPACT_ATOMS: atom_id res chain seq x y z
N MET A 1 -20.31 5.06 27.48
CA MET A 1 -20.21 6.41 28.11
C MET A 1 -19.65 6.43 29.52
N ALA A 2 -20.39 6.15 30.60
CA ALA A 2 -19.91 6.43 31.98
C ALA A 2 -18.51 5.86 32.35
N SER A 3 -18.19 4.64 31.92
CA SER A 3 -16.85 4.05 32.11
C SER A 3 -15.77 4.78 31.31
N VAL A 4 -16.06 5.20 30.06
CA VAL A 4 -15.15 5.98 29.21
C VAL A 4 -14.87 7.35 29.84
N THR A 5 -15.91 8.03 30.35
CA THR A 5 -15.75 9.31 31.06
C THR A 5 -14.85 9.17 32.29
N ARG A 6 -14.92 8.04 33.01
CA ARG A 6 -14.01 7.76 34.13
C ARG A 6 -12.58 7.47 33.67
N ILE A 7 -12.39 6.74 32.56
CA ILE A 7 -11.05 6.50 32.00
C ILE A 7 -10.41 7.84 31.59
N LEU A 8 -11.15 8.71 30.88
CA LEU A 8 -10.67 10.05 30.49
C LEU A 8 -10.33 10.97 31.68
N GLN A 9 -10.83 10.68 32.88
CA GLN A 9 -10.49 11.41 34.12
C GLN A 9 -9.20 10.90 34.80
N LEU A 10 -8.65 9.75 34.38
CA LEU A 10 -7.38 9.24 34.89
C LEU A 10 -6.19 10.06 34.37
N PRO A 11 -5.07 10.15 35.13
CA PRO A 11 -3.78 10.60 34.62
C PRO A 11 -3.40 9.91 33.30
N ARG A 12 -2.69 10.63 32.43
CA ARG A 12 -2.40 10.20 31.05
C ARG A 12 -1.64 8.87 31.02
N GLU A 13 -0.72 8.68 31.95
CA GLU A 13 0.11 7.50 32.13
C GLU A 13 -0.73 6.24 32.42
N LEU A 14 -1.82 6.39 33.18
CA LEU A 14 -2.76 5.28 33.43
C LEU A 14 -3.66 5.01 32.22
N ARG A 15 -4.01 6.04 31.43
CA ARG A 15 -4.74 5.85 30.17
C ARG A 15 -3.89 5.14 29.13
N ASP A 16 -2.63 5.53 28.97
CA ASP A 16 -1.70 4.91 28.04
C ASP A 16 -1.43 3.43 28.38
N ASN A 17 -1.37 3.06 29.66
CA ASN A 17 -1.32 1.65 30.07
C ASN A 17 -2.60 0.89 29.67
N ILE A 18 -3.79 1.48 29.85
CA ILE A 18 -5.06 0.87 29.42
C ILE A 18 -5.09 0.70 27.90
N TYR A 19 -4.65 1.70 27.13
CA TYR A 19 -4.63 1.66 25.67
C TYR A 19 -3.63 0.63 25.15
N THR A 20 -2.43 0.59 25.73
CA THR A 20 -1.42 -0.42 25.41
C THR A 20 -1.95 -1.83 25.69
N HIS A 21 -2.68 -2.04 26.79
CA HIS A 21 -3.25 -3.33 27.14
C HIS A 21 -4.36 -3.80 26.18
N LEU A 22 -5.02 -2.91 25.43
CA LEU A 22 -5.92 -3.29 24.33
C LEU A 22 -5.16 -3.90 23.14
N TRP A 23 -3.88 -3.57 22.99
CA TRP A 23 -2.98 -4.00 21.92
C TRP A 23 -1.93 -5.01 22.38
N GLU A 24 -1.95 -5.37 23.67
CA GLU A 24 -1.00 -6.28 24.27
C GLU A 24 -1.38 -7.73 23.93
N PHE A 25 -0.39 -8.47 23.44
CA PHE A 25 -0.52 -9.89 23.18
C PHE A 25 -0.76 -10.67 24.47
N ASN A 26 -1.67 -11.64 24.41
CA ASN A 26 -1.63 -12.79 25.30
C ASN A 26 -1.82 -14.09 24.50
N GLU A 27 -1.49 -15.24 25.10
CA GLU A 27 -1.52 -16.56 24.43
C GLU A 27 -2.89 -16.94 23.85
N ASN A 28 -3.98 -16.30 24.32
CA ASN A 28 -5.35 -16.56 23.87
C ASN A 28 -5.92 -15.46 22.96
N HIS A 29 -5.23 -14.33 22.80
CA HIS A 29 -5.68 -13.18 22.01
C HIS A 29 -4.48 -12.33 21.56
N ASP A 30 -4.28 -12.26 20.25
CA ASP A 30 -3.26 -11.43 19.61
C ASP A 30 -3.95 -10.36 18.75
N PRO A 31 -4.25 -9.18 19.34
CA PRO A 31 -4.94 -8.12 18.63
C PRO A 31 -4.11 -7.57 17.46
N ASN A 32 -2.77 -7.64 17.51
CA ASN A 32 -1.92 -7.24 16.38
C ASN A 32 -2.07 -8.21 15.20
N ARG A 33 -2.12 -9.53 15.47
CA ARG A 33 -2.38 -10.52 14.43
C ARG A 33 -3.78 -10.39 13.83
N ASP A 34 -4.82 -10.22 14.65
CA ASP A 34 -6.18 -10.08 14.15
C ASP A 34 -6.27 -8.83 13.25
N VAL A 35 -5.68 -7.70 13.68
CA VAL A 35 -5.50 -6.49 12.88
C VAL A 35 -4.80 -6.75 11.56
N LEU A 36 -3.63 -7.40 11.58
CA LEU A 36 -2.81 -7.67 10.39
C LEU A 36 -3.51 -8.63 9.42
N TYR A 37 -4.30 -9.59 9.94
CA TYR A 37 -5.10 -10.50 9.11
C TYR A 37 -6.24 -9.77 8.39
N TRP A 38 -6.95 -8.87 9.09
CA TRP A 38 -7.93 -7.99 8.44
C TRP A 38 -7.26 -6.90 7.60
N TRP A 39 -5.94 -6.71 7.70
CA TRP A 39 -5.22 -5.68 6.95
C TRP A 39 -5.11 -5.97 5.46
N ASP A 40 -5.00 -7.23 5.05
CA ASP A 40 -5.06 -7.58 3.61
C ASP A 40 -6.45 -7.30 3.00
N ALA A 41 -7.49 -7.05 3.82
CA ALA A 41 -8.80 -6.58 3.37
C ALA A 41 -8.88 -5.05 3.14
N PHE A 42 -7.81 -4.26 3.36
CA PHE A 42 -7.75 -2.85 2.92
C PHE A 42 -7.94 -2.67 1.40
N ASN A 43 -7.79 -3.76 0.66
CA ASN A 43 -8.00 -3.89 -0.77
C ASN A 43 -9.47 -3.91 -1.24
N MET A 44 -10.46 -4.11 -0.34
CA MET A 44 -11.89 -4.03 -0.69
C MET A 44 -12.46 -2.67 -0.30
N PRO A 45 -13.40 -2.08 -1.05
CA PRO A 45 -13.95 -0.76 -0.72
C PRO A 45 -14.64 -0.78 0.65
N TRP A 46 -14.03 -0.07 1.60
CA TRP A 46 -14.46 0.04 2.99
C TRP A 46 -15.74 0.83 3.16
N PHE A 47 -15.92 1.76 2.25
CA PHE A 47 -16.92 2.80 2.21
C PHE A 47 -17.21 3.06 0.73
N GLU A 48 -18.46 3.32 0.40
CA GLU A 48 -18.75 3.91 -0.90
C GLU A 48 -18.22 5.35 -0.91
N LYS A 49 -18.03 5.93 -2.11
CA LYS A 49 -17.39 7.24 -2.29
C LYS A 49 -18.15 8.38 -1.58
N ASP A 50 -19.43 8.14 -1.30
CA ASP A 50 -20.41 9.08 -0.72
C ASP A 50 -20.78 8.80 0.76
N ASP A 51 -20.13 7.83 1.43
CA ASP A 51 -20.37 7.55 2.85
C ASP A 51 -19.89 8.71 3.75
N ASP A 52 -20.82 9.58 4.16
CA ASP A 52 -20.60 10.64 5.15
C ASP A 52 -20.43 10.04 6.56
N PRO A 53 -19.23 10.13 7.18
CA PRO A 53 -18.98 9.53 8.49
C PRO A 53 -19.83 10.13 9.61
N SER A 54 -20.32 11.35 9.45
CA SER A 54 -21.11 12.08 10.45
C SER A 54 -22.60 11.75 10.44
N LYS A 55 -23.11 11.16 9.35
CA LYS A 55 -24.55 10.88 9.16
C LYS A 55 -24.97 9.46 9.51
N SER A 56 -24.03 8.57 9.79
CA SER A 56 -24.32 7.15 9.86
C SER A 56 -24.64 6.66 11.29
N PRO A 57 -25.84 6.14 11.57
CA PRO A 57 -26.11 5.48 12.85
C PRO A 57 -25.41 4.11 12.94
N TRP A 58 -25.21 3.46 11.78
CA TRP A 58 -24.37 2.28 11.52
C TRP A 58 -24.08 2.31 10.01
N LEU A 59 -22.82 2.26 9.56
CA LEU A 59 -22.49 2.32 8.13
C LEU A 59 -22.96 1.05 7.40
N THR A 60 -24.14 1.15 6.78
CA THR A 60 -24.91 0.05 6.15
C THR A 60 -24.35 -0.38 4.80
N THR A 61 -23.08 -0.75 4.72
CA THR A 61 -22.62 -1.61 3.62
C THR A 61 -22.96 -3.08 3.95
N PRO A 62 -23.33 -3.92 2.95
CA PRO A 62 -23.57 -5.35 3.18
C PRO A 62 -22.34 -6.12 3.69
N THR A 63 -21.15 -5.52 3.60
CA THR A 63 -19.84 -6.08 3.93
C THR A 63 -19.38 -5.80 5.36
N MET A 64 -20.31 -5.79 6.33
CA MET A 64 -20.01 -5.64 7.77
C MET A 64 -18.94 -6.63 8.29
N HIS A 65 -18.73 -7.75 7.60
CA HIS A 65 -17.77 -8.81 7.93
C HIS A 65 -16.32 -8.52 7.52
N LEU A 66 -16.07 -7.40 6.82
CA LEU A 66 -14.80 -7.10 6.15
C LEU A 66 -14.10 -5.82 6.64
N ARG A 67 -14.67 -5.12 7.63
CA ARG A 67 -13.95 -4.11 8.44
C ARG A 67 -13.15 -4.84 9.55
N PRO A 68 -12.08 -4.35 10.25
CA PRO A 68 -11.61 -5.12 11.39
C PRO A 68 -12.67 -4.87 12.48
N PRO A 69 -13.55 -5.83 12.84
CA PRO A 69 -14.91 -5.47 13.27
C PRO A 69 -15.02 -4.87 14.69
N HIS A 70 -13.91 -4.35 15.23
CA HIS A 70 -13.62 -4.17 16.64
C HIS A 70 -12.89 -2.85 16.97
N PHE A 71 -12.60 -2.00 15.97
CA PHE A 71 -11.77 -0.80 16.15
C PHE A 71 -12.60 0.47 16.34
N ILE A 72 -12.78 0.82 17.62
CA ILE A 72 -12.87 2.20 18.12
C ILE A 72 -13.81 3.13 17.31
N ASP A 73 -15.11 2.88 17.41
CA ASP A 73 -16.13 3.75 16.84
C ASP A 73 -16.33 5.01 17.71
N GLN A 74 -16.04 6.19 17.16
CA GLN A 74 -16.23 7.47 17.85
C GLN A 74 -17.69 7.79 18.21
N VAL A 75 -18.68 7.22 17.50
CA VAL A 75 -20.11 7.36 17.82
C VAL A 75 -20.42 6.60 19.11
N PHE A 76 -19.73 5.49 19.36
CA PHE A 76 -19.89 4.65 20.56
C PHE A 76 -19.05 5.10 21.76
N VAL A 77 -17.77 5.48 21.55
CA VAL A 77 -16.84 5.85 22.65
C VAL A 77 -16.64 7.35 22.83
N GLY A 78 -17.03 8.17 21.85
CA GLY A 78 -16.76 9.60 21.78
C GLY A 78 -15.41 9.94 21.12
N PRO A 79 -15.31 11.07 20.39
CA PRO A 79 -14.16 11.40 19.54
C PRO A 79 -12.83 11.50 20.30
N ILE A 80 -12.83 12.07 21.51
CA ILE A 80 -11.61 12.25 22.32
C ILE A 80 -11.00 10.89 22.67
N PHE A 81 -11.81 9.97 23.21
CA PHE A 81 -11.33 8.63 23.54
C PHE A 81 -10.90 7.88 22.27
N ALA A 82 -11.68 7.99 21.20
CA ALA A 82 -11.34 7.34 19.94
C ALA A 82 -9.97 7.79 19.41
N GLN A 83 -9.71 9.10 19.38
CA GLN A 83 -8.44 9.65 18.95
C GLN A 83 -7.27 9.26 19.87
N GLU A 84 -7.46 9.21 21.20
CA GLU A 84 -6.39 8.78 22.12
C GLU A 84 -6.00 7.31 21.92
N VAL A 85 -6.97 6.41 21.71
CA VAL A 85 -6.70 4.98 21.49
C VAL A 85 -6.10 4.73 20.10
N LEU A 86 -6.58 5.40 19.04
CA LEU A 86 -5.99 5.31 17.70
C LEU A 86 -4.55 5.86 17.64
N LYS A 87 -4.22 6.89 18.45
CA LYS A 87 -2.84 7.35 18.63
C LYS A 87 -1.95 6.27 19.28
N SER A 88 -2.46 5.52 20.25
CA SER A 88 -1.72 4.38 20.84
C SER A 88 -1.54 3.21 19.84
N PHE A 89 -2.55 2.95 19.00
CA PHE A 89 -2.47 1.95 17.93
C PHE A 89 -1.36 2.27 16.93
N LYS A 90 -1.33 3.52 16.43
CA LYS A 90 -0.38 4.08 15.46
C LYS A 90 1.10 3.87 15.83
N ASP A 91 1.40 3.78 17.13
CA ASP A 91 2.74 3.63 17.68
C ASP A 91 3.07 2.18 18.12
N THR A 92 2.09 1.28 18.08
CA THR A 92 2.19 -0.11 18.57
C THR A 92 2.13 -1.14 17.44
N VAL A 93 1.27 -0.93 16.44
CA VAL A 93 1.06 -1.91 15.36
C VAL A 93 2.27 -1.99 14.42
N GLY A 94 2.59 -3.21 13.98
CA GLY A 94 3.77 -3.50 13.16
C GLY A 94 5.12 -3.38 13.89
N LYS A 95 5.11 -3.03 15.18
CA LYS A 95 6.31 -2.90 16.02
C LYS A 95 6.80 -4.26 16.52
N ASP A 96 5.89 -5.11 16.97
CA ASP A 96 6.21 -6.46 17.42
C ASP A 96 6.15 -7.43 16.24
N LEU A 97 7.25 -8.13 15.97
CA LEU A 97 7.37 -9.10 14.87
C LEU A 97 7.67 -10.52 15.35
N ARG A 98 7.19 -10.89 16.55
CA ARG A 98 7.35 -12.26 17.06
C ARG A 98 6.91 -13.32 16.02
N PRO A 99 7.75 -14.32 15.72
CA PRO A 99 7.38 -15.38 14.80
C PRO A 99 6.24 -16.23 15.37
N VAL A 100 5.30 -16.62 14.50
CA VAL A 100 4.15 -17.47 14.85
C VAL A 100 4.34 -18.83 14.17
N GLY A 101 4.83 -19.81 14.93
CA GLY A 101 5.28 -21.08 14.39
C GLY A 101 6.48 -20.88 13.46
N GLU A 102 6.37 -21.33 12.21
CA GLU A 102 7.42 -21.17 11.18
C GLU A 102 7.32 -19.86 10.38
N ARG A 103 6.36 -18.98 10.68
CA ARG A 103 6.08 -17.78 9.86
C ARG A 103 6.32 -16.49 10.65
N TYR A 104 7.07 -15.57 10.05
CA TYR A 104 7.14 -14.18 10.51
C TYR A 104 5.84 -13.43 10.14
N PRO A 105 5.35 -12.52 10.99
CA PRO A 105 4.17 -11.72 10.70
C PRO A 105 4.42 -10.77 9.51
N VAL A 106 3.42 -10.64 8.64
CA VAL A 106 3.46 -9.69 7.51
C VAL A 106 3.32 -8.29 8.08
N ALA A 107 4.30 -7.44 7.81
CA ALA A 107 4.34 -6.06 8.31
C ALA A 107 4.33 -5.02 7.17
N GLU A 108 3.66 -5.39 6.08
CA GLU A 108 3.33 -4.52 4.96
C GLU A 108 1.83 -4.20 5.01
N CYS A 109 1.48 -2.92 4.86
CA CYS A 109 0.13 -2.45 4.59
C CYS A 109 -0.11 -2.52 3.08
N GLY A 110 -0.94 -3.45 2.61
CA GLY A 110 -1.32 -3.56 1.20
C GLY A 110 -2.46 -2.62 0.82
N ILE A 111 -2.31 -1.88 -0.28
CA ILE A 111 -3.39 -1.12 -0.95
C ILE A 111 -3.34 -1.31 -2.47
N PHE A 112 -4.49 -1.28 -3.12
CA PHE A 112 -4.57 -1.13 -4.59
C PHE A 112 -4.55 0.33 -5.01
N ASP A 113 -4.12 0.58 -6.24
CA ASP A 113 -3.98 1.89 -6.86
C ASP A 113 -5.24 2.77 -6.83
N GLY A 114 -6.41 2.18 -7.06
CA GLY A 114 -7.72 2.86 -6.96
C GLY A 114 -8.08 3.40 -5.57
N PHE A 115 -7.38 2.98 -4.50
CA PHE A 115 -7.67 3.40 -3.13
C PHE A 115 -6.60 4.32 -2.51
N ILE A 116 -5.53 4.66 -3.25
CA ILE A 116 -4.42 5.48 -2.74
C ILE A 116 -4.91 6.85 -2.23
N GLU A 117 -5.81 7.52 -2.95
CA GLU A 117 -6.27 8.86 -2.57
C GLU A 117 -7.06 8.84 -1.26
N ASP A 118 -8.01 7.91 -1.13
CA ASP A 118 -8.78 7.69 0.10
C ASP A 118 -7.86 7.30 1.26
N PHE A 119 -6.91 6.38 1.05
CA PHE A 119 -5.95 5.97 2.07
C PHE A 119 -5.13 7.14 2.65
N VAL A 120 -4.72 8.09 1.80
CA VAL A 120 -3.95 9.27 2.23
C VAL A 120 -4.83 10.37 2.82
N LYS A 121 -6.02 10.64 2.26
CA LYS A 121 -6.79 11.86 2.55
C LYS A 121 -8.05 11.64 3.40
N LYS A 122 -8.63 10.43 3.43
CA LYS A 122 -9.91 10.18 4.08
C LYS A 122 -9.73 9.96 5.58
N ASP A 123 -10.36 10.82 6.38
CA ASP A 123 -10.54 10.62 7.81
C ASP A 123 -11.64 9.58 8.04
N VAL A 124 -11.28 8.31 7.89
CA VAL A 124 -12.16 7.15 8.03
C VAL A 124 -12.83 7.07 9.40
N PHE A 125 -12.14 7.57 10.43
CA PHE A 125 -12.60 7.52 11.81
C PHE A 125 -13.40 8.78 12.21
N GLY A 126 -13.31 9.85 11.41
CA GLY A 126 -13.89 11.17 11.69
C GLY A 126 -13.30 11.83 12.95
N VAL A 127 -12.04 11.54 13.28
CA VAL A 127 -11.32 12.09 14.44
C VAL A 127 -9.98 12.74 14.07
N GLU A 128 -9.89 13.26 12.85
CA GLU A 128 -8.72 13.93 12.28
C GLU A 128 -7.51 12.98 12.19
N MET A 129 -7.71 11.74 11.74
CA MET A 129 -6.63 10.78 11.50
C MET A 129 -6.87 9.94 10.24
N THR A 130 -5.90 9.93 9.32
CA THR A 130 -6.00 9.19 8.06
C THR A 130 -5.48 7.74 8.20
N MET A 131 -5.78 6.89 7.21
CA MET A 131 -5.26 5.51 7.18
C MET A 131 -3.74 5.46 6.98
N GLU A 132 -3.19 6.35 6.14
CA GLU A 132 -1.75 6.55 6.01
C GLU A 132 -1.11 6.85 7.36
N GLU A 133 -1.69 7.81 8.09
CA GLU A 133 -1.20 8.20 9.40
C GLU A 133 -1.26 7.07 10.42
N LEU A 134 -2.36 6.31 10.46
CA LEU A 134 -2.54 5.18 11.38
C LEU A 134 -1.55 4.05 11.10
N THR A 135 -1.11 3.88 9.85
CA THR A 135 -0.22 2.80 9.38
C THR A 135 1.26 3.16 9.32
N ARG A 136 1.66 4.35 9.77
CA ARG A 136 3.05 4.85 9.58
C ARG A 136 4.16 3.90 10.03
N ASN A 137 3.88 3.01 10.99
CA ASN A 137 4.84 2.05 11.54
C ASN A 137 4.90 0.70 10.79
N MET A 138 4.12 0.54 9.72
CA MET A 138 4.16 -0.60 8.79
C MET A 138 4.79 -0.15 7.47
N ASP A 139 5.51 -1.04 6.78
CA ASP A 139 5.92 -0.76 5.40
C ASP A 139 4.66 -0.67 4.51
N LEU A 140 4.71 0.03 3.37
CA LEU A 140 3.57 0.22 2.48
C LEU A 140 3.77 -0.56 1.18
N ARG A 141 2.77 -1.32 0.73
CA ARG A 141 2.75 -2.02 -0.57
C ARG A 141 1.60 -1.48 -1.40
N VAL A 142 1.92 -0.70 -2.43
CA VAL A 142 0.97 -0.13 -3.38
C VAL A 142 0.96 -1.00 -4.62
N THR A 143 -0.18 -1.61 -4.94
CA THR A 143 -0.30 -2.55 -6.07
C THR A 143 -1.05 -1.91 -7.22
N PHE A 144 -0.37 -1.77 -8.36
CA PHE A 144 -0.92 -1.24 -9.60
C PHE A 144 -1.48 -2.37 -10.47
N GLN A 145 -2.78 -2.32 -10.78
CA GLN A 145 -3.45 -3.33 -11.59
C GLN A 145 -3.55 -2.87 -13.04
N CYS A 146 -2.65 -3.38 -13.90
CA CYS A 146 -2.60 -2.95 -15.30
C CYS A 146 -3.77 -3.47 -16.14
N ASP A 147 -4.40 -4.56 -15.71
CA ASP A 147 -5.46 -5.26 -16.45
C ASP A 147 -6.88 -4.81 -16.04
N VAL A 148 -7.03 -3.85 -15.10
CA VAL A 148 -8.34 -3.46 -14.55
C VAL A 148 -9.32 -2.91 -15.60
N LEU A 149 -8.80 -2.53 -16.77
CA LEU A 149 -9.56 -2.04 -17.93
C LEU A 149 -9.70 -3.08 -19.07
N ASP A 150 -9.30 -4.33 -18.85
CA ASP A 150 -9.46 -5.43 -19.82
C ASP A 150 -10.72 -6.28 -19.58
N ASP A 151 -11.38 -6.16 -18.42
CA ASP A 151 -12.56 -6.97 -18.06
C ASP A 151 -13.83 -6.59 -18.86
N GLU A 152 -14.08 -7.30 -19.96
CA GLU A 152 -15.23 -7.09 -20.85
C GLU A 152 -16.62 -7.11 -20.16
N ASP A 153 -16.77 -7.74 -19.00
CA ASP A 153 -18.03 -7.76 -18.26
C ASP A 153 -18.31 -6.44 -17.52
N ALA A 154 -17.28 -5.65 -17.19
CA ALA A 154 -17.42 -4.33 -16.57
C ALA A 154 -17.91 -3.24 -17.56
N PHE A 155 -17.79 -3.47 -18.87
CA PHE A 155 -18.06 -2.48 -19.93
C PHE A 155 -19.45 -2.58 -20.57
N LYS A 156 -20.37 -3.36 -20.01
CA LYS A 156 -21.65 -3.67 -20.68
C LYS A 156 -22.69 -2.56 -20.68
N ASP A 157 -22.63 -1.59 -19.77
CA ASP A 157 -23.71 -0.61 -19.55
C ASP A 157 -23.30 0.89 -19.51
N THR A 158 -22.02 1.27 -19.65
CA THR A 158 -21.62 2.70 -19.60
C THR A 158 -20.44 3.10 -20.49
N GLU A 159 -20.65 4.23 -21.20
CA GLU A 159 -19.67 5.10 -21.89
C GLU A 159 -18.70 4.46 -22.91
N SER A 160 -17.89 5.30 -23.57
CA SER A 160 -16.82 4.80 -24.44
C SER A 160 -15.73 4.19 -23.57
N LYS A 161 -15.17 3.05 -23.97
CA LYS A 161 -13.99 2.47 -23.29
C LYS A 161 -12.83 3.47 -23.14
N GLN A 162 -12.73 4.44 -24.05
CA GLN A 162 -11.74 5.52 -23.97
C GLN A 162 -11.99 6.50 -22.81
N ASP A 163 -13.25 6.79 -22.47
CA ASP A 163 -13.59 7.78 -21.44
C ASP A 163 -13.26 7.20 -20.04
N LEU A 164 -13.62 5.93 -19.80
CA LEU A 164 -13.26 5.16 -18.60
C LEU A 164 -11.74 5.03 -18.42
N VAL A 165 -10.99 4.86 -19.52
CA VAL A 165 -9.52 4.87 -19.52
C VAL A 165 -8.98 6.21 -19.05
N GLU A 166 -9.49 7.33 -19.56
CA GLU A 166 -9.04 8.65 -19.14
C GLU A 166 -9.46 8.99 -17.70
N GLU A 167 -10.64 8.56 -17.25
CA GLU A 167 -11.07 8.70 -15.85
C GLU A 167 -10.12 7.93 -14.91
N TYR A 168 -9.87 6.65 -15.19
CA TYR A 168 -8.96 5.83 -14.39
C TYR A 168 -7.55 6.41 -14.34
N LEU A 169 -7.03 6.90 -15.47
CA LEU A 169 -5.69 7.49 -15.53
C LEU A 169 -5.63 8.87 -14.85
N SER A 170 -6.71 9.65 -14.89
CA SER A 170 -6.87 10.87 -14.08
C SER A 170 -6.88 10.57 -12.58
N MET A 171 -7.61 9.53 -12.17
CA MET A 171 -7.60 9.01 -10.79
C MET A 171 -6.19 8.56 -10.38
N LEU A 172 -5.44 7.87 -11.24
CA LEU A 172 -4.04 7.48 -10.95
C LEU A 172 -3.11 8.70 -10.79
N GLU A 173 -3.31 9.80 -11.52
CA GLU A 173 -2.51 11.02 -11.35
C GLU A 173 -2.88 11.78 -10.04
N ASN A 174 -4.15 11.71 -9.61
CA ASN A 174 -4.59 12.20 -8.30
C ASN A 174 -4.03 11.35 -7.16
N ALA A 175 -4.09 10.03 -7.29
CA ALA A 175 -3.47 9.05 -6.40
C ALA A 175 -1.95 9.27 -6.27
N ALA A 176 -1.24 9.46 -7.38
CA ALA A 176 0.18 9.82 -7.36
C ALA A 176 0.44 11.13 -6.62
N THR A 177 -0.41 12.14 -6.82
CA THR A 177 -0.31 13.43 -6.12
C THR A 177 -0.59 13.29 -4.62
N ALA A 178 -1.54 12.43 -4.24
CA ALA A 178 -1.83 12.10 -2.84
C ALA A 178 -0.66 11.35 -2.20
N LEU A 179 -0.17 10.27 -2.81
CA LEU A 179 0.97 9.52 -2.27
C LEU A 179 2.24 10.37 -2.20
N LEU A 180 2.43 11.32 -3.13
CA LEU A 180 3.51 12.29 -3.06
C LEU A 180 3.29 13.41 -2.02
N SER A 181 2.14 13.51 -1.35
CA SER A 181 1.94 14.47 -0.25
C SER A 181 2.46 13.95 1.10
N ILE A 182 2.52 12.63 1.29
CA ILE A 182 2.86 11.97 2.57
C ILE A 182 4.25 12.36 3.10
N THR A 183 4.46 12.25 4.41
CA THR A 183 5.70 12.64 5.09
C THR A 183 6.59 11.42 5.40
N PRO A 184 7.93 11.55 5.26
CA PRO A 184 8.86 10.49 5.66
C PRO A 184 8.61 10.05 7.10
N SER A 185 8.51 8.74 7.28
CA SER A 185 8.23 8.08 8.55
C SER A 185 9.25 6.98 8.78
N ASP A 186 9.71 6.85 10.02
CA ASP A 186 10.50 5.71 10.46
C ASP A 186 9.58 4.61 10.99
N ARG A 187 9.98 3.38 10.69
CA ARG A 187 9.42 2.16 11.21
C ARG A 187 10.27 1.70 12.39
N VAL A 188 9.62 1.52 13.54
CA VAL A 188 10.18 0.97 14.78
C VAL A 188 9.80 -0.49 14.87
N ILE A 189 10.79 -1.36 15.03
CA ILE A 189 10.64 -2.81 15.20
C ILE A 189 11.27 -3.20 16.55
N THR A 190 10.61 -4.07 17.29
CA THR A 190 11.11 -4.65 18.54
C THR A 190 11.20 -6.15 18.36
N HIS A 191 12.41 -6.66 18.24
CA HIS A 191 12.68 -8.10 18.22
C HIS A 191 12.65 -8.61 19.67
N THR A 192 12.05 -9.77 19.91
CA THR A 192 12.00 -10.38 21.26
C THR A 192 12.33 -11.86 21.23
N GLU A 193 13.23 -12.25 22.13
CA GLU A 193 13.19 -13.52 22.87
C GLU A 193 13.85 -13.31 24.24
N ASP A 194 15.07 -12.74 24.30
CA ASP A 194 15.77 -12.44 25.59
C ASP A 194 16.42 -11.04 25.68
N SER A 195 16.37 -10.22 24.62
CA SER A 195 16.88 -8.85 24.65
C SER A 195 16.01 -7.92 23.81
N GLN A 196 15.61 -6.78 24.36
CA GLN A 196 14.78 -5.78 23.68
C GLN A 196 15.63 -5.02 22.64
N HIS A 197 15.94 -5.66 21.51
CA HIS A 197 16.59 -4.98 20.41
C HIS A 197 15.55 -4.17 19.63
N VAL A 198 15.58 -2.85 19.84
CA VAL A 198 14.77 -1.88 19.09
C VAL A 198 15.55 -1.47 17.85
N GLU A 199 15.06 -1.91 16.70
CA GLU A 199 15.51 -1.47 15.38
C GLU A 199 14.64 -0.28 14.94
N ILE A 200 15.28 0.78 14.45
CA ILE A 200 14.61 1.93 13.83
C ILE A 200 15.21 2.10 12.44
N ARG A 201 14.34 2.12 11.41
CA ARG A 201 14.74 2.29 10.02
C ARG A 201 13.67 3.07 9.24
N PRO A 202 13.99 3.65 8.07
CA PRO A 202 12.97 4.22 7.20
C PRO A 202 11.87 3.22 6.85
N ARG A 203 10.63 3.71 6.76
CA ARG A 203 9.48 2.99 6.18
C ARG A 203 9.77 2.71 4.71
N ILE A 204 9.63 1.45 4.30
CA ILE A 204 9.78 1.03 2.90
C ILE A 204 8.44 1.21 2.19
N ILE A 205 8.47 1.75 0.97
CA ILE A 205 7.33 1.79 0.06
C ILE A 205 7.64 0.88 -1.13
N ALA A 206 6.88 -0.21 -1.27
CA ALA A 206 6.92 -1.09 -2.42
C ALA A 206 5.83 -0.68 -3.42
N LEU A 207 6.23 -0.48 -4.68
CA LEU A 207 5.33 -0.23 -5.81
C LEU A 207 5.30 -1.53 -6.63
N ASP A 208 4.23 -2.30 -6.47
CA ASP A 208 4.08 -3.63 -7.07
C ASP A 208 3.21 -3.49 -8.33
N ILE A 209 3.78 -3.74 -9.51
CA ILE A 209 3.10 -3.66 -10.80
C ILE A 209 2.64 -5.06 -11.18
N ASN A 210 1.33 -5.27 -11.32
CA ASN A 210 0.75 -6.54 -11.75
C ASN A 210 0.14 -6.42 -13.15
N GLN A 211 0.40 -7.40 -14.00
CA GLN A 211 -0.14 -7.47 -15.36
C GLN A 211 -0.25 -8.93 -15.84
N GLU A 212 -1.44 -9.39 -16.18
CA GLU A 212 -1.72 -10.74 -16.67
C GLU A 212 -2.28 -10.76 -18.11
N SER A 213 -2.71 -9.63 -18.65
CA SER A 213 -3.20 -9.48 -20.03
C SER A 213 -2.59 -8.28 -20.76
N ASN A 214 -2.97 -8.15 -22.05
CA ASN A 214 -2.76 -6.96 -22.88
C ASN A 214 -1.35 -6.33 -22.81
N PHE A 215 -0.31 -7.17 -22.87
CA PHE A 215 1.12 -6.79 -22.76
C PHE A 215 1.63 -5.78 -23.80
N LEU A 216 0.82 -5.42 -24.79
CA LEU A 216 1.13 -4.48 -25.87
C LEU A 216 0.27 -3.20 -25.81
N GLY A 217 -0.61 -3.07 -24.82
CA GLY A 217 -1.52 -1.92 -24.68
C GLY A 217 -0.82 -0.67 -24.16
N ASP A 218 -1.16 0.49 -24.73
CA ASP A 218 -0.58 1.79 -24.35
C ASP A 218 -0.88 2.20 -22.88
N TYR A 219 -1.90 1.61 -22.27
CA TYR A 219 -2.26 1.85 -20.86
C TYR A 219 -1.14 1.44 -19.91
N PHE A 220 -0.44 0.33 -20.20
CA PHE A 220 0.72 -0.10 -19.42
C PHE A 220 1.79 0.99 -19.38
N VAL A 221 2.10 1.60 -20.54
CA VAL A 221 3.08 2.71 -20.63
C VAL A 221 2.63 3.92 -19.81
N ARG A 222 1.34 4.25 -19.77
CA ARG A 222 0.81 5.35 -18.95
C ARG A 222 0.93 5.04 -17.46
N ILE A 223 0.58 3.83 -17.02
CA ILE A 223 0.76 3.39 -15.63
C ILE A 223 2.24 3.43 -15.24
N LEU A 224 3.16 2.92 -16.09
CA LEU A 224 4.60 2.97 -15.81
C LEU A 224 5.12 4.40 -15.59
N ARG A 225 4.60 5.40 -16.31
CA ARG A 225 4.96 6.82 -16.10
C ARG A 225 4.45 7.33 -14.75
N VAL A 226 3.24 6.97 -14.35
CA VAL A 226 2.70 7.29 -13.01
C VAL A 226 3.57 6.65 -11.92
N VAL A 227 3.92 5.37 -12.06
CA VAL A 227 4.81 4.68 -11.11
C VAL A 227 6.20 5.31 -11.10
N SER A 228 6.74 5.75 -12.25
CA SER A 228 8.01 6.49 -12.32
C SER A 228 7.95 7.84 -11.59
N ARG A 229 6.87 8.60 -11.78
CA ARG A 229 6.61 9.87 -11.07
C ARG A 229 6.57 9.64 -9.56
N ILE A 230 5.85 8.62 -9.10
CA ILE A 230 5.76 8.22 -7.69
C ILE A 230 7.14 7.81 -7.16
N TYR A 231 7.82 6.89 -7.83
CA TYR A 231 9.14 6.36 -7.44
C TYR A 231 10.18 7.47 -7.26
N ASN A 232 10.35 8.33 -8.28
CA ASN A 232 11.32 9.43 -8.24
C ASN A 232 10.91 10.52 -7.24
N GLY A 233 9.62 10.83 -7.12
CA GLY A 233 9.12 11.83 -6.17
C GLY A 233 9.23 11.38 -4.70
N LEU A 234 8.98 10.10 -4.41
CA LEU A 234 9.18 9.53 -3.07
C LEU A 234 10.68 9.39 -2.74
N ARG A 235 11.53 8.92 -3.67
CA ARG A 235 12.99 8.86 -3.44
C ARG A 235 13.59 10.26 -3.22
N SER A 236 13.16 11.28 -3.95
CA SER A 236 13.63 12.66 -3.73
C SER A 236 13.15 13.28 -2.40
N LYS A 237 12.07 12.76 -1.81
CA LYS A 237 11.63 13.02 -0.43
C LYS A 237 12.39 12.23 0.65
N GLY A 238 13.29 11.33 0.27
CA GLY A 238 14.08 10.51 1.21
C GLY A 238 13.45 9.17 1.62
N PHE A 239 12.38 8.71 0.96
CA PHE A 239 11.85 7.37 1.18
C PHE A 239 12.74 6.28 0.59
N THR A 240 12.76 5.12 1.25
CA THR A 240 13.24 3.86 0.65
C THR A 240 12.13 3.29 -0.22
N VAL A 241 12.30 3.32 -1.54
CA VAL A 241 11.26 2.89 -2.50
C VAL A 241 11.76 1.71 -3.32
N LYS A 242 10.99 0.63 -3.35
CA LYS A 242 11.26 -0.57 -4.17
C LYS A 242 10.20 -0.67 -5.25
N VAL A 243 10.56 -1.18 -6.44
CA VAL A 243 9.57 -1.53 -7.47
C VAL A 243 9.59 -3.03 -7.70
N ARG A 244 8.41 -3.65 -7.78
CA ARG A 244 8.24 -5.05 -8.14
C ARG A 244 7.42 -5.12 -9.42
N TYR A 245 7.74 -6.05 -10.31
CA TYR A 245 6.89 -6.43 -11.43
C TYR A 245 6.55 -7.91 -11.30
N TYR A 246 5.27 -8.23 -11.44
CA TYR A 246 4.74 -9.59 -11.42
C TYR A 246 3.83 -9.83 -12.63
N SER A 247 3.99 -11.01 -13.21
CA SER A 247 3.08 -11.60 -14.19
C SER A 247 3.27 -13.11 -14.22
N GLU A 248 2.21 -13.87 -13.96
CA GLU A 248 2.16 -15.33 -14.11
C GLU A 248 2.08 -15.73 -15.58
N ALA A 249 1.25 -15.04 -16.37
CA ALA A 249 1.00 -15.33 -17.78
C ALA A 249 2.27 -15.26 -18.63
N ILE A 250 3.15 -14.28 -18.38
CA ILE A 250 4.47 -14.21 -19.02
C ILE A 250 5.62 -14.71 -18.14
N LYS A 251 5.34 -15.19 -16.91
CA LYS A 251 6.32 -15.74 -15.95
C LYS A 251 7.48 -14.81 -15.64
N VAL A 252 7.19 -13.53 -15.42
CA VAL A 252 8.19 -12.52 -15.01
C VAL A 252 7.90 -12.11 -13.57
N LYS A 253 8.81 -12.44 -12.67
CA LYS A 253 8.82 -11.94 -11.29
C LYS A 253 10.14 -11.23 -11.03
N THR A 254 10.08 -9.92 -10.89
CA THR A 254 11.26 -9.06 -10.77
C THR A 254 11.10 -8.08 -9.62
N LEU A 255 12.01 -8.14 -8.65
CA LEU A 255 12.32 -7.01 -7.78
C LEU A 255 13.38 -6.13 -8.48
N PHE A 256 13.15 -4.82 -8.40
CA PHE A 256 14.08 -3.75 -8.76
C PHE A 256 14.54 -3.08 -7.47
N GLU A 257 15.84 -3.12 -7.20
CA GLU A 257 16.47 -2.59 -5.99
C GLU A 257 17.17 -1.24 -6.27
N ASP A 258 17.87 -0.69 -5.28
CA ASP A 258 18.38 0.69 -5.34
C ASP A 258 19.43 0.93 -6.44
N ASP A 259 20.07 -0.14 -6.93
CA ASP A 259 21.14 -0.16 -7.94
C ASP A 259 20.64 -0.08 -9.39
N VAL A 260 19.33 -0.20 -9.63
CA VAL A 260 18.76 -0.32 -10.98
C VAL A 260 19.00 0.92 -11.86
N GLY A 261 19.22 2.08 -11.24
CA GLY A 261 19.65 3.30 -11.94
C GLY A 261 21.08 3.26 -12.51
N GLU A 262 21.91 2.32 -12.04
CA GLU A 262 23.29 2.12 -12.49
C GLU A 262 23.43 0.96 -13.50
N TRP A 263 22.35 0.22 -13.77
CA TRP A 263 22.35 -0.94 -14.67
C TRP A 263 22.68 -0.56 -16.11
N THR A 264 23.70 -1.21 -16.67
CA THR A 264 24.11 -1.03 -18.07
C THR A 264 23.18 -1.79 -19.04
N ASP A 265 23.34 -1.54 -20.35
CA ASP A 265 22.76 -2.38 -21.41
C ASP A 265 23.06 -3.88 -21.26
N ALA A 266 24.21 -4.23 -20.67
CA ALA A 266 24.58 -5.62 -20.43
C ALA A 266 23.79 -6.20 -19.25
N ASP A 267 23.60 -5.43 -18.17
CA ASP A 267 22.85 -5.85 -16.99
C ASP A 267 21.36 -6.00 -17.30
N TRP A 268 20.76 -5.04 -18.01
CA TRP A 268 19.38 -5.14 -18.48
C TRP A 268 19.13 -6.38 -19.35
N ARG A 269 20.06 -6.74 -20.26
CA ARG A 269 19.95 -7.97 -21.09
C ARG A 269 20.25 -9.25 -20.31
N GLY A 270 21.23 -9.21 -19.42
CA GLY A 270 21.61 -10.34 -18.56
C GLY A 270 20.51 -10.69 -17.56
N ASN A 271 19.90 -9.69 -16.92
CA ASN A 271 18.81 -9.86 -15.98
C ASN A 271 17.53 -10.38 -16.65
N LEU A 272 17.18 -9.87 -17.85
CA LEU A 272 16.10 -10.47 -18.65
C LEU A 272 16.35 -11.97 -18.87
N THR A 273 17.56 -12.33 -19.29
CA THR A 273 17.92 -13.70 -19.64
C THR A 273 17.88 -14.63 -18.41
N ARG A 274 18.45 -14.18 -17.27
CA ARG A 274 18.47 -14.94 -16.02
C ARG A 274 17.08 -15.09 -15.39
N LYS A 275 16.30 -14.00 -15.29
CA LYS A 275 14.96 -14.01 -14.68
C LYS A 275 13.96 -14.79 -15.56
N ASN A 276 14.19 -14.91 -16.87
CA ASN A 276 13.41 -15.75 -17.79
C ASN A 276 13.76 -17.24 -17.79
N ALA A 277 14.89 -17.66 -17.20
CA ALA A 277 15.41 -19.02 -17.34
C ALA A 277 14.66 -20.08 -16.49
N LEU A 278 13.89 -19.66 -15.49
CA LEU A 278 13.40 -20.54 -14.41
C LEU A 278 11.97 -21.09 -14.57
N GLY A 279 11.30 -20.99 -15.74
CA GLY A 279 9.92 -21.48 -15.82
C GLY A 279 9.25 -21.71 -17.20
N ALA A 280 9.93 -21.53 -18.32
CA ALA A 280 9.28 -21.57 -19.64
C ALA A 280 9.53 -22.87 -20.42
N SER A 281 8.49 -23.73 -20.52
CA SER A 281 8.27 -24.45 -21.77
C SER A 281 7.96 -23.40 -22.84
N ALA A 282 8.81 -23.30 -23.85
CA ALA A 282 8.84 -22.14 -24.74
C ALA A 282 7.69 -22.14 -25.75
N SER A 283 6.59 -21.45 -25.43
CA SER A 283 5.72 -20.88 -26.46
C SER A 283 6.35 -19.58 -26.98
N SER A 284 6.34 -19.38 -28.30
CA SER A 284 6.95 -18.20 -28.94
C SER A 284 6.26 -16.89 -28.54
N SER A 285 4.93 -16.92 -28.41
CA SER A 285 4.11 -15.79 -27.93
C SER A 285 4.61 -15.23 -26.60
N GLY A 286 4.75 -16.08 -25.57
CA GLY A 286 5.24 -15.66 -24.27
C GLY A 286 6.69 -15.16 -24.27
N SER A 287 7.50 -15.45 -25.30
CA SER A 287 8.83 -14.86 -25.43
C SER A 287 8.82 -13.43 -25.95
N HIS A 288 7.86 -13.06 -26.80
CA HIS A 288 7.76 -11.71 -27.36
C HIS A 288 7.22 -10.72 -26.32
N SER A 289 6.11 -11.07 -25.65
CA SER A 289 5.51 -10.24 -24.60
C SER A 289 6.49 -9.94 -23.47
N ARG A 290 7.29 -10.93 -23.04
CA ARG A 290 8.39 -10.72 -22.06
C ARG A 290 9.40 -9.67 -22.49
N ALA A 291 9.90 -9.78 -23.72
CA ALA A 291 10.89 -8.83 -24.24
C ALA A 291 10.31 -7.42 -24.40
N HIS A 292 9.03 -7.33 -24.80
CA HIS A 292 8.30 -6.07 -24.90
C HIS A 292 8.14 -5.42 -23.52
N VAL A 293 7.49 -6.09 -22.57
CA VAL A 293 7.28 -5.62 -21.19
C VAL A 293 8.59 -5.17 -20.54
N TRP A 294 9.65 -5.96 -20.69
CA TRP A 294 10.97 -5.61 -20.14
C TRP A 294 11.54 -4.33 -20.75
N SER A 295 11.35 -4.12 -22.06
CA SER A 295 11.74 -2.88 -22.73
C SER A 295 10.91 -1.68 -22.27
N GLN A 296 9.60 -1.87 -22.02
CA GLN A 296 8.73 -0.80 -21.52
C GLN A 296 9.07 -0.42 -20.08
N LEU A 297 9.30 -1.41 -19.21
CA LEU A 297 9.78 -1.21 -17.84
C LEU A 297 11.06 -0.38 -17.84
N ARG A 298 12.11 -0.84 -18.55
CA ARG A 298 13.36 -0.09 -18.67
C ARG A 298 13.12 1.36 -19.11
N ARG A 299 12.43 1.55 -20.23
CA ARG A 299 12.27 2.86 -20.87
C ARG A 299 11.45 3.83 -20.02
N HIS A 300 10.23 3.44 -19.65
CA HIS A 300 9.24 4.35 -19.08
C HIS A 300 9.26 4.43 -17.55
N LEU A 301 9.86 3.45 -16.87
CA LEU A 301 10.03 3.50 -15.43
C LEU A 301 11.37 4.15 -15.02
N PHE A 302 12.47 3.83 -15.73
CA PHE A 302 13.83 4.19 -15.31
C PHE A 302 14.58 5.17 -16.23
N GLU A 303 14.37 5.14 -17.55
CA GLU A 303 15.12 6.01 -18.48
C GLU A 303 14.46 7.38 -18.70
N ASP A 304 13.17 7.44 -19.04
CA ASP A 304 12.46 8.68 -19.42
C ASP A 304 12.54 9.78 -18.32
N GLY A 305 12.62 9.39 -17.04
CA GLY A 305 12.76 10.33 -15.91
C GLY A 305 14.09 11.10 -15.86
N SER A 306 15.16 10.54 -16.43
CA SER A 306 16.48 11.19 -16.46
C SER A 306 16.53 12.40 -17.41
N SER A 307 15.64 12.43 -18.41
CA SER A 307 15.66 13.45 -19.47
C SER A 307 15.00 14.77 -19.07
N GLN A 308 14.06 14.78 -18.11
CA GLN A 308 13.38 16.00 -17.66
C GLN A 308 14.11 16.77 -16.54
N ALA A 309 14.98 16.09 -15.77
CA ALA A 309 15.82 16.76 -14.77
C ALA A 309 16.85 17.72 -15.41
N SER A 310 17.17 17.52 -16.68
CA SER A 310 18.17 18.30 -17.42
C SER A 310 17.66 19.62 -18.02
N SER A 311 16.35 19.91 -17.94
CA SER A 311 15.72 21.05 -18.65
C SER A 311 15.22 22.18 -17.75
N HIS A 312 15.49 22.14 -16.44
CA HIS A 312 15.10 23.20 -15.48
C HIS A 312 16.28 23.85 -14.73
N SER A 313 17.46 23.87 -15.36
CA SER A 313 18.66 24.54 -14.85
C SER A 313 19.29 25.48 -15.90
N LEU A 314 18.57 26.54 -16.25
CA LEU A 314 19.07 27.78 -16.88
C LEU A 314 18.35 28.99 -16.27
#